data_AF-A0A357Y7Q0-F1
#
_entry.id   AF-A0A357Y7Q0-F1
#
_cell.length_a   1.000
_cell.length_b   1.000
_cell.length_c   1.000
_cell.angle_alpha   90.00
_cell.angle_beta   90.00
_cell.angle_gamma   90.00
#
_symmetry.space_group_name_H-M   'P 1'
#
loop_
_entity.id
_entity.type
_entity.pdbx_description
1 polymer ?
#
loop_
_entity_poly.entity_id
_entity_poly.type
_entity_poly.pdbx_seq_one_letter_code
_entity_poly.pdbx_strand_id
1 'polypeptide(L)' 'MKTLKCDLCEVTAKGETFEEWMEALKPHYMQAHADVMNNPKNGKKEMEKWMAENKARFDAA' A
#
# COMPACT_ATOMS: atom_id res chain seq x y z
N MET A 1 -15.76 -2.09 6.67
CA MET A 1 -14.40 -1.70 7.11
C MET A 1 -13.48 -2.92 7.22
N LYS A 2 -12.39 -2.93 6.46
CA LYS A 2 -11.34 -3.97 6.52
C LYS A 2 -10.10 -3.43 7.23
N THR A 3 -9.32 -4.32 7.83
CA THR A 3 -8.01 -4.02 8.43
C THR A 3 -6.97 -4.91 7.75
N LEU A 4 -5.96 -4.32 7.11
CA LEU A 4 -4.95 -5.06 6.38
C LEU A 4 -3.54 -4.53 6.70
N LYS A 5 -2.59 -5.47 6.82
CA LYS A 5 -1.16 -5.18 7.04
C LYS A 5 -0.51 -4.63 5.77
N CYS A 6 0.46 -3.73 5.95
CA CYS A 6 1.45 -3.34 4.94
C CYS A 6 2.04 -4.58 4.22
N ASP A 7 2.42 -4.49 2.93
CA ASP A 7 3.13 -5.62 2.27
C ASP A 7 4.56 -5.84 2.80
N LEU A 8 5.15 -4.83 3.43
CA LEU A 8 6.57 -4.85 3.81
C LEU A 8 6.80 -5.03 5.32
N CYS A 9 5.79 -4.77 6.16
CA CYS A 9 5.92 -4.87 7.61
C CYS A 9 4.58 -5.13 8.31
N GLU A 10 4.59 -5.12 9.65
CA GLU A 10 3.43 -5.48 10.46
C GLU A 10 2.42 -4.35 10.72
N VAL A 11 2.71 -3.12 10.28
CA VAL A 11 1.80 -1.99 10.45
C VAL A 11 0.49 -2.25 9.71
N THR A 12 -0.62 -2.03 10.39
CA THR A 12 -1.97 -2.19 9.82
C THR A 12 -2.59 -0.84 9.48
N ALA A 13 -3.27 -0.77 8.35
CA ALA A 13 -4.16 0.32 8.00
C ALA A 13 -5.62 -0.19 7.91
N LYS A 14 -6.56 0.74 8.07
CA LYS A 14 -8.00 0.46 8.00
C LYS A 14 -8.65 1.31 6.91
N GLY A 15 -9.67 0.77 6.25
CA GLY A 15 -10.48 1.50 5.28
C GLY A 15 -11.78 0.76 4.98
N GLU A 16 -12.81 1.49 4.56
CA GLU A 16 -14.06 0.88 4.09
C GLU A 16 -13.95 0.45 2.64
N THR A 17 -13.30 1.28 1.83
CA THR A 17 -12.88 1.02 0.46
C THR A 17 -11.37 0.82 0.33
N PHE A 18 -10.93 0.33 -0.82
CA PHE A 18 -9.50 0.21 -1.13
C PHE A 18 -8.81 1.58 -1.16
N GLU A 19 -9.49 2.60 -1.69
CA GLU A 19 -8.96 3.96 -1.77
C GLU A 19 -8.74 4.56 -0.38
N GLU A 20 -9.71 4.45 0.52
CA GLU A 20 -9.55 4.92 1.91
C GLU A 20 -8.45 4.16 2.65
N TRP A 21 -8.34 2.84 2.44
CA TRP A 21 -7.27 2.05 3.03
C TRP A 21 -5.90 2.47 2.50
N MET A 22 -5.79 2.73 1.20
CA MET A 22 -4.58 3.24 0.55
C MET A 22 -4.20 4.62 1.09
N GLU A 23 -5.16 5.52 1.26
CA GLU A 23 -4.93 6.84 1.87
C GLU A 23 -4.48 6.73 3.32
N ALA A 24 -5.04 5.79 4.09
CA ALA A 24 -4.61 5.52 5.46
C ALA A 24 -3.20 4.89 5.54
N LEU A 25 -2.83 4.07 4.55
CA LEU A 25 -1.52 3.41 4.48
C LEU A 25 -0.41 4.34 3.94
N LYS A 26 -0.76 5.30 3.08
CA LYS A 26 0.20 6.17 2.39
C LYS A 26 1.15 6.94 3.33
N PRO A 27 0.71 7.56 4.45
CA PRO A 27 1.61 8.22 5.38
C PRO A 27 2.68 7.29 5.97
N HIS A 28 2.34 6.02 6.17
CA HIS A 28 3.29 5.02 6.64
C HIS A 28 4.36 4.73 5.58
N TYR A 29 3.99 4.55 4.31
CA TYR A 29 4.97 4.39 3.22
C TYR A 29 5.88 5.60 3.06
N MET A 30 5.34 6.82 3.16
CA MET A 30 6.14 8.04 3.03
C MET A 30 7.17 8.23 4.15
N GLN A 31 6.97 7.62 5.32
CA GLN A 31 7.88 7.76 6.46
C GLN A 31 8.77 6.52 6.66
N ALA A 32 8.18 5.33 6.77
CA ALA A 32 8.88 4.10 7.12
C ALA A 32 9.45 3.36 5.91
N HIS A 33 8.89 3.58 4.72
CA HIS A 33 9.31 2.95 3.45
C HIS A 33 9.57 4.02 2.38
N ALA A 34 10.13 5.17 2.80
CA ALA A 34 10.42 6.29 1.92
C ALA A 34 11.42 5.91 0.81
N ASP A 35 12.27 4.93 1.07
CA ASP A 35 13.18 4.33 0.10
C ASP A 35 12.42 3.66 -1.05
N VAL A 36 11.31 2.97 -0.77
CA VAL A 36 10.44 2.37 -1.79
C VAL A 36 9.78 3.47 -2.63
N MET A 37 9.28 4.53 -1.99
CA MET A 37 8.64 5.64 -2.68
C MET A 37 9.62 6.46 -3.55
N ASN A 38 10.88 6.56 -3.13
CA ASN A 38 11.92 7.34 -3.82
C ASN A 38 12.82 6.49 -4.72
N ASN A 39 12.58 5.18 -4.82
CA ASN A 39 13.45 4.31 -5.62
C ASN A 39 13.32 4.66 -7.11
N PRO A 40 14.40 5.12 -7.77
CA PRO A 40 14.35 5.49 -9.19
C PRO A 40 14.09 4.30 -10.11
N LYS A 41 14.21 3.06 -9.61
CA LYS A 41 13.84 1.86 -10.35
C LYS A 41 12.34 1.63 -10.36
N ASN A 42 11.59 2.11 -9.37
CA ASN A 42 10.14 1.95 -9.29
C ASN A 42 9.47 2.86 -10.33
N GLY A 43 9.42 2.38 -11.57
CA GLY A 43 8.76 3.05 -12.66
C GLY A 43 7.25 2.88 -12.61
N LYS A 44 6.58 3.42 -13.62
CA LYS A 44 5.12 3.33 -13.76
C LYS A 44 4.60 1.89 -13.67
N LYS A 45 5.31 0.94 -14.30
CA LYS A 45 4.91 -0.47 -14.34
C LYS A 45 4.99 -1.15 -12.97
N GLU A 46 6.01 -0.85 -12.18
CA GLU A 46 6.11 -1.37 -10.81
C GLU A 46 5.03 -0.76 -9.91
N MET A 47 4.73 0.53 -10.08
CA MET A 47 3.65 1.18 -9.35
C MET A 47 2.28 0.58 -9.70
N GLU A 48 2.00 0.34 -10.98
CA GLU A 48 0.77 -0.30 -11.44
C GLU A 48 0.63 -1.72 -10.89
N LYS A 49 1.72 -2.49 -10.90
CA LYS A 49 1.76 -3.84 -10.31
C LYS A 49 1.48 -3.79 -8.80
N TRP A 50 2.17 -2.92 -8.08
CA TRP A 50 2.00 -2.77 -6.63
C TRP A 50 0.57 -2.36 -6.25
N MET A 51 -0.06 -1.46 -7.02
CA MET A 51 -1.46 -1.10 -6.85
C MET A 51 -2.40 -2.29 -7.08
N ALA A 52 -2.18 -3.08 -8.13
CA ALA A 52 -3.00 -4.24 -8.44
C ALA A 52 -2.87 -5.35 -7.38
N GLU A 53 -1.65 -5.62 -6.92
CA GLU A 53 -1.36 -6.60 -5.86
C GLU A 53 -2.00 -6.18 -4.54
N ASN A 54 -1.86 -4.91 -4.15
CA ASN A 54 -2.50 -4.40 -2.94
C ASN A 54 -4.02 -4.40 -3.03
N LYS A 55 -4.59 -4.10 -4.20
CA LYS A 55 -6.03 -4.21 -4.40
C LYS A 55 -6.52 -5.65 -4.25
N ALA A 56 -5.83 -6.62 -4.85
CA ALA A 56 -6.17 -8.03 -4.69
C ALA A 56 -6.09 -8.49 -3.22
N ARG A 57 -5.06 -8.04 -2.49
CA ARG A 57 -4.92 -8.32 -1.05
C ARG A 57 -6.05 -7.71 -0.23
N PHE A 58 -6.44 -6.47 -0.54
CA PHE A 58 -7.56 -5.82 0.14
C PHE A 58 -8.89 -6.51 -0.16
N ASP A 59 -9.13 -6.93 -1.40
CA ASP A 59 -10.36 -7.62 -1.78
C ASP A 59 -10.47 -9.00 -1.10
N ALA A 60 -9.35 -9.69 -0.89
CA ALA A 60 -9.29 -11.02 -0.26
C ALA A 60 -9.32 -11.02 1.29
N ALA A 61 -9.00 -9.90 1.94
CA ALA A 61 -9.05 -9.74 3.40
C ALA A 61 -10.48 -9.48 3.92
#